data_AF-A0A8B6FHH1-F1
#
_entry.id   AF-A0A8B6FHH1-F1
#
_cell.length_a   1.000
_cell.length_b   1.000
_cell.length_c   1.000
_cell.angle_alpha   90.00
_cell.angle_beta   90.00
_cell.angle_gamma   90.00
#
_symmetry.space_group_name_H-M   'P 1'
#
loop_
_entity.id
_entity.type
_entity.pdbx_description
1 polymer ?
#
loop_
_entity_poly.entity_id
_entity_poly.type
_entity_poly.pdbx_seq_one_letter_code
_entity_poly.pdbx_strand_id
1 'polypeptide(L)'
;MKITLLFLICFVTFANVNAARKDFMREGHYKGYIGCFVDDGHRLLRRFAGQYNMSVGKCRHLCRGYKYLGLQYAYQCFCGNHLNHRVYPQSSELQCNMGCTSEPHRMCGGVWRNSVYKV
;
A
#
# COMPACT_ATOMS: atom_id res chain seq x y z
N MET A 1 -35.37 -17.50 30.25
CA MET A 1 -34.83 -17.94 28.95
C MET A 1 -34.81 -16.87 27.85
N LYS A 2 -35.78 -15.95 27.74
CA LYS A 2 -35.79 -14.93 26.67
C LYS A 2 -34.69 -13.85 26.79
N ILE A 3 -34.30 -13.52 28.03
CA ILE A 3 -33.29 -12.47 28.31
C ILE A 3 -31.90 -12.89 27.77
N THR A 4 -31.48 -14.13 27.98
CA THR A 4 -30.19 -14.66 27.50
C THR A 4 -30.06 -14.63 25.97
N LEU A 5 -31.16 -14.89 25.25
CA LEU A 5 -31.19 -14.89 23.79
C LEU A 5 -31.05 -13.46 23.21
N LEU A 6 -31.66 -12.46 23.86
CA LEU A 6 -31.51 -11.05 23.47
C LEU A 6 -30.07 -10.55 23.65
N PHE A 7 -29.41 -10.93 24.75
CA PHE A 7 -28.00 -10.57 25.00
C PHE A 7 -27.07 -11.19 23.95
N LEU A 8 -27.30 -12.46 23.58
CA LEU A 8 -26.49 -13.16 22.59
C LEU A 8 -26.62 -12.52 21.20
N ILE A 9 -27.85 -12.18 20.79
CA ILE A 9 -28.11 -11.50 19.51
C ILE A 9 -27.42 -10.13 19.48
N CYS A 10 -27.55 -9.35 20.55
CA CYS A 10 -26.92 -8.02 20.65
C CYS A 10 -25.39 -8.10 20.62
N PHE A 11 -24.80 -9.10 21.29
CA PHE A 11 -23.35 -9.33 21.27
C PHE A 11 -22.85 -9.73 19.87
N VAL A 12 -23.58 -10.62 19.18
CA VAL A 12 -23.25 -11.05 17.81
C VAL A 12 -23.37 -9.90 16.81
N THR A 13 -24.42 -9.07 16.90
CA THR A 13 -24.55 -7.88 16.03
C THR A 13 -23.44 -6.87 16.31
N PHE A 14 -23.09 -6.62 17.58
CA PHE A 14 -21.97 -5.74 17.96
C PHE A 14 -20.62 -6.25 17.42
N ALA A 15 -20.35 -7.56 17.52
CA ALA A 15 -19.13 -8.17 17.00
C ALA A 15 -19.04 -8.05 15.47
N ASN A 16 -20.14 -8.28 14.73
CA ASN A 16 -20.19 -8.14 13.28
C ASN A 16 -19.99 -6.68 12.82
N VAL A 17 -20.57 -5.71 13.53
CA VAL A 17 -20.34 -4.28 13.27
C VAL A 17 -18.87 -3.90 13.49
N ASN A 18 -18.22 -4.43 14.53
CA ASN A 18 -16.79 -4.18 14.79
C ASN A 18 -15.86 -4.85 13.76
N ALA A 19 -16.20 -6.05 13.28
CA ALA A 19 -15.47 -6.71 12.19
C ALA A 19 -15.57 -5.90 10.89
N ALA A 20 -16.80 -5.54 10.48
CA ALA A 20 -17.03 -4.71 9.30
C ALA A 20 -16.38 -3.31 9.40
N ARG A 21 -16.32 -2.71 10.61
CA ARG A 21 -15.62 -1.43 10.84
C ARG A 21 -14.11 -1.55 10.69
N LYS A 22 -13.51 -2.69 11.07
CA LYS A 22 -12.08 -2.96 10.84
C LYS A 22 -11.76 -3.13 9.36
N ASP A 23 -12.67 -3.73 8.60
CA ASP A 23 -12.53 -3.91 7.16
C ASP A 23 -12.65 -2.58 6.41
N PHE A 24 -13.64 -1.74 6.75
CA PHE A 24 -13.79 -0.39 6.18
C PHE A 24 -12.59 0.53 6.49
N MET A 25 -12.03 0.46 7.69
CA MET A 25 -10.82 1.22 8.05
C MET A 25 -9.53 0.68 7.41
N ARG A 26 -9.56 -0.51 6.80
CA ARG A 26 -8.45 -1.09 6.03
C ARG A 26 -8.49 -0.72 4.54
N GLU A 27 -9.66 -0.38 4.01
CA GLU A 27 -9.84 0.01 2.61
C GLU A 27 -9.64 1.51 2.35
N GLY A 28 -9.66 2.36 3.38
CA GLY A 28 -9.77 3.81 3.21
C GLY A 28 -8.49 4.66 3.33
N HIS A 29 -7.43 4.20 3.98
CA HIS A 29 -6.29 5.08 4.29
C HIS A 29 -4.97 4.29 4.36
N TYR A 30 -4.32 4.03 3.21
CA TYR A 30 -2.88 3.77 3.23
C TYR A 30 -2.14 5.06 3.61
N LYS A 31 -2.21 5.42 4.91
CA LYS A 31 -1.40 6.50 5.49
C LYS A 31 0.07 6.18 5.22
N GLY A 32 0.80 7.18 4.76
CA GLY A 32 2.23 7.07 4.50
C GLY A 32 2.64 7.18 3.03
N TYR A 33 1.75 7.52 2.09
CA TYR A 33 2.21 7.99 0.78
C TYR A 33 3.15 9.19 0.96
N ILE A 34 4.30 9.13 0.32
CA ILE A 34 5.34 10.17 0.40
C ILE A 34 5.34 11.01 -0.86
N GLY A 35 5.18 10.37 -2.02
CA GLY A 35 5.19 11.05 -3.31
C GLY A 35 5.64 10.14 -4.44
N CYS A 36 5.63 10.72 -5.64
CA CYS A 36 6.16 10.11 -6.84
C CYS A 36 7.66 10.41 -7.00
N PHE A 37 8.51 9.40 -7.20
CA PHE A 37 9.95 9.59 -7.34
C PHE A 37 10.49 9.00 -8.63
N VAL A 38 11.51 9.66 -9.20
CA VAL A 38 12.29 9.15 -10.32
C VAL A 38 12.98 7.84 -9.93
N ASP A 39 13.05 6.90 -10.86
CA ASP A 39 13.80 5.66 -10.74
C ASP A 39 14.58 5.39 -12.02
N ASP A 40 15.58 4.51 -11.93
CA ASP A 40 16.35 4.02 -13.07
C ASP A 40 16.94 2.62 -12.76
N GLY A 41 17.82 2.13 -13.63
CA GLY A 41 18.48 0.83 -13.44
C GLY A 41 19.29 0.68 -12.14
N HIS A 42 19.74 1.78 -11.54
CA HIS A 42 20.47 1.78 -10.26
C HIS A 42 19.55 1.76 -9.03
N ARG A 43 18.25 1.98 -9.23
CA ARG A 43 17.15 1.81 -8.28
C ARG A 43 17.20 2.77 -7.08
N LEU A 44 16.15 3.59 -6.95
CA LEU A 44 15.83 4.34 -5.73
C LEU A 44 15.69 3.40 -4.52
N LEU A 45 14.94 2.32 -4.68
CA LEU A 45 14.75 1.27 -3.67
C LEU A 45 15.36 -0.05 -4.18
N ARG A 46 16.48 -0.45 -3.61
CA ARG A 46 17.36 -1.49 -4.18
C ARG A 46 16.81 -2.91 -4.10
N ARG A 47 15.90 -3.21 -3.16
CA ARG A 47 15.39 -4.59 -2.99
C ARG A 47 14.12 -4.79 -3.81
N PHE A 48 14.20 -5.53 -4.91
CA PHE A 48 13.00 -6.05 -5.57
C PHE A 48 12.31 -7.08 -4.67
N ALA A 49 11.04 -6.89 -4.38
CA ALA A 49 10.31 -7.72 -3.40
C ALA A 49 9.26 -8.62 -4.04
N GLY A 50 8.81 -8.30 -5.25
CA GLY A 50 7.89 -9.14 -6.01
C GLY A 50 7.20 -8.41 -7.15
N GLN A 51 6.44 -9.16 -7.93
CA GLN A 51 5.65 -8.68 -9.06
C GLN A 51 4.30 -9.40 -9.17
N TYR A 52 3.41 -8.83 -10.00
CA TYR A 52 2.07 -9.32 -10.34
C TYR A 52 1.07 -9.26 -9.18
N ASN A 53 -0.22 -9.20 -9.51
CA ASN A 53 -1.34 -9.12 -8.55
C ASN A 53 -1.02 -8.16 -7.39
N MET A 54 -0.60 -6.95 -7.74
CA MET A 54 0.00 -6.00 -6.81
C MET A 54 -1.06 -5.05 -6.26
N SER A 55 -0.94 -4.77 -4.96
CA SER A 55 -1.63 -3.70 -4.24
C SER A 55 -0.66 -3.04 -3.27
N VAL A 56 -1.05 -1.89 -2.73
CA VAL A 56 -0.25 -1.21 -1.70
C VAL A 56 -0.08 -2.11 -0.47
N GLY A 57 -1.15 -2.78 -0.04
CA GLY A 57 -1.13 -3.71 1.09
C GLY A 57 -0.22 -4.91 0.88
N LYS A 58 -0.22 -5.50 -0.32
CA LYS A 58 0.69 -6.61 -0.67
C LYS A 58 2.14 -6.17 -0.63
N CYS A 59 2.48 -5.04 -1.26
CA CYS A 59 3.85 -4.55 -1.25
C CYS A 59 4.32 -4.19 0.18
N ARG A 60 3.44 -3.62 1.01
CA ARG A 60 3.73 -3.35 2.42
C ARG A 60 4.04 -4.62 3.19
N HIS A 61 3.29 -5.69 2.95
CA HIS A 61 3.54 -7.00 3.54
C HIS A 61 4.90 -7.59 3.11
N LEU A 62 5.25 -7.46 1.83
CA LEU A 62 6.53 -7.91 1.30
C LEU A 62 7.72 -7.09 1.85
N CYS A 63 7.51 -5.80 2.12
CA CYS A 63 8.52 -4.89 2.65
C CYS A 63 8.54 -4.78 4.18
N ARG A 64 7.91 -5.71 4.92
CA ARG A 64 8.02 -5.75 6.38
C ARG A 64 9.50 -5.82 6.80
N GLY A 65 9.91 -4.93 7.70
CA GLY A 65 11.30 -4.76 8.12
C GLY A 65 12.09 -3.69 7.34
N TYR A 66 11.50 -3.07 6.33
CA TYR A 66 12.05 -1.89 5.65
C TYR A 66 11.30 -0.63 6.06
N LYS A 67 11.92 0.54 5.90
CA LYS A 67 11.29 1.85 6.17
C LYS A 67 10.34 2.29 5.05
N TYR A 68 10.66 1.90 3.82
CA TYR A 68 9.95 2.35 2.62
C TYR A 68 9.65 1.19 1.68
N LEU A 69 8.53 1.34 1.00
CA LEU A 69 8.15 0.55 -0.16
C LEU A 69 7.96 1.48 -1.36
N GLY A 70 8.18 0.95 -2.56
CA GLY A 70 7.97 1.62 -3.83
C GLY A 70 7.21 0.71 -4.77
N LEU A 71 6.15 1.24 -5.35
CA LEU A 71 5.37 0.55 -6.37
C LEU A 71 5.72 1.15 -7.73
N GLN A 72 6.02 0.30 -8.70
CA GLN A 72 6.41 0.72 -10.05
C GLN A 72 5.64 -0.08 -11.09
N TYR A 73 5.30 0.61 -12.18
CA TYR A 73 4.73 0.02 -13.38
C TYR A 73 3.51 -0.88 -13.11
N ALA A 74 2.60 -0.44 -12.24
CA ALA A 74 1.36 -1.11 -11.83
C ALA A 74 1.50 -2.42 -11.05
N TYR A 75 2.61 -3.15 -11.19
CA TYR A 75 2.72 -4.51 -10.68
C TYR A 75 4.01 -4.84 -9.94
N GLN A 76 5.01 -3.96 -9.93
CA GLN A 76 6.29 -4.22 -9.27
C GLN A 76 6.34 -3.62 -7.87
N CYS A 77 7.04 -4.30 -6.97
CA CYS A 77 7.26 -3.86 -5.59
C CYS A 77 8.74 -3.85 -5.26
N PHE A 78 9.19 -2.76 -4.66
CA PHE A 78 10.55 -2.53 -4.20
C PHE A 78 10.57 -2.10 -2.73
N CYS A 79 11.61 -2.46 -1.99
CA CYS A 79 11.81 -2.07 -0.59
C CYS A 79 13.15 -1.38 -0.41
N GLY A 80 13.23 -0.53 0.62
CA GLY A 80 14.49 0.07 1.03
C GLY A 80 14.38 0.87 2.32
N ASN A 81 15.53 1.27 2.85
CA ASN A 81 15.64 2.02 4.10
C ASN A 81 16.04 3.48 3.90
N HIS A 82 16.34 3.87 2.67
CA HIS A 82 16.82 5.20 2.31
C HIS A 82 16.18 5.62 0.98
N LEU A 83 15.86 6.91 0.89
CA LEU A 83 15.44 7.55 -0.35
C LEU A 83 16.52 8.57 -0.70
N ASN A 84 17.37 8.27 -1.68
CA ASN A 84 18.43 9.20 -2.09
C ASN A 84 17.86 10.30 -2.98
N HIS A 85 17.12 11.24 -2.38
CA HIS A 85 16.38 12.30 -3.08
C HIS A 85 17.27 13.22 -3.93
N ARG A 86 18.58 13.28 -3.65
CA ARG A 86 19.53 14.07 -4.45
C ARG A 86 19.76 13.47 -5.84
N VAL A 87 19.77 12.14 -5.92
CA VAL A 87 19.94 11.39 -7.20
C VAL A 87 18.59 11.12 -7.84
N TYR A 88 17.57 10.85 -7.02
CA TYR A 88 16.23 10.49 -7.44
C TYR A 88 15.22 11.50 -6.90
N PRO A 89 15.06 12.65 -7.56
CA PRO A 89 14.16 13.69 -7.10
C PRO A 89 12.70 13.25 -7.17
N GLN A 90 11.86 13.96 -6.42
CA GLN A 90 10.41 13.84 -6.55
C GLN A 90 9.99 14.31 -7.96
N SER A 91 9.00 13.65 -8.54
CA SER A 91 8.41 13.99 -9.83
C SER A 91 6.93 14.35 -9.67
N SER A 92 6.31 14.79 -10.76
CA SER A 92 4.87 15.00 -10.83
C SER A 92 4.11 13.71 -10.54
N GLU A 93 3.06 13.83 -9.73
CA GLU A 93 2.12 12.74 -9.39
C GLU A 93 1.48 12.11 -10.64
N LEU A 94 1.37 12.87 -11.73
CA LEU A 94 0.86 12.38 -13.02
C LEU A 94 1.75 11.29 -13.62
N GLN A 95 3.02 11.19 -13.24
CA GLN A 95 3.91 10.13 -13.71
C GLN A 95 3.84 8.86 -12.86
N CYS A 96 3.10 8.90 -11.74
CA CYS A 96 2.83 7.76 -10.87
C CYS A 96 1.35 7.35 -10.89
N ASN A 97 0.67 7.60 -12.01
CA ASN A 97 -0.78 7.44 -12.16
C ASN A 97 -1.22 6.03 -12.60
N MET A 98 -0.32 5.05 -12.69
CA MET A 98 -0.73 3.69 -13.03
C MET A 98 -1.43 3.03 -11.85
N GLY A 99 -2.63 2.54 -12.10
CA GLY A 99 -3.41 1.77 -11.12
C GLY A 99 -2.73 0.45 -10.77
N CYS A 100 -2.79 0.05 -9.50
CA CYS A 100 -2.28 -1.25 -9.08
C CYS A 100 -3.06 -2.39 -9.76
N THR A 101 -2.36 -3.44 -10.20
CA THR A 101 -3.00 -4.57 -10.90
C THR A 101 -4.09 -5.30 -10.11
N SER A 102 -4.04 -5.30 -8.77
CA SER A 102 -5.11 -5.83 -7.90
C SER A 102 -5.82 -4.77 -7.08
N GLU A 103 -5.54 -3.49 -7.30
CA GLU A 103 -6.21 -2.36 -6.64
C GLU A 103 -6.19 -1.11 -7.55
N PRO A 104 -6.94 -1.11 -8.67
CA PRO A 104 -6.73 -0.15 -9.77
C PRO A 104 -6.92 1.32 -9.38
N HIS A 105 -7.64 1.60 -8.29
CA HIS A 105 -7.86 2.95 -7.76
C HIS A 105 -6.69 3.49 -6.91
N ARG A 106 -5.59 2.74 -6.79
CA ARG A 106 -4.38 3.17 -6.07
C ARG A 106 -3.21 3.40 -7.00
N MET A 107 -2.40 4.41 -6.67
CA MET A 107 -1.16 4.74 -7.36
C MET A 107 -0.11 3.65 -7.14
N CYS A 108 0.27 2.97 -8.22
CA CYS A 108 1.31 1.94 -8.26
C CYS A 108 2.45 2.35 -9.20
N GLY A 109 2.84 3.62 -9.15
CA GLY A 109 3.96 4.17 -9.88
C GLY A 109 3.68 4.35 -11.37
N GLY A 110 4.74 4.27 -12.16
CA GLY A 110 4.72 4.44 -13.60
C GLY A 110 5.96 3.85 -14.24
N VAL A 111 6.20 4.15 -15.52
CA VAL A 111 7.45 3.78 -16.20
C VAL A 111 8.61 4.48 -15.53
N TRP A 112 9.50 3.73 -14.86
CA TRP A 112 10.63 4.27 -14.12
C TRP A 112 10.24 5.34 -13.08
N ARG A 113 9.06 5.17 -12.48
CA ARG A 113 8.55 6.03 -11.41
C ARG A 113 8.00 5.19 -10.29
N ASN A 114 8.45 5.49 -9.07
CA ASN A 114 7.98 4.81 -7.87
C ASN A 114 6.94 5.68 -7.15
N SER A 115 5.76 5.14 -6.92
CA SER A 115 4.88 5.62 -5.85
C SER A 115 5.45 5.11 -4.53
N VAL A 116 6.03 6.00 -3.73
CA VAL A 116 6.72 5.63 -2.50
C VAL A 116 5.81 5.79 -1.28
N TYR A 117 5.80 4.78 -0.41
CA TYR A 117 5.08 4.80 0.85
C TYR A 117 6.01 4.44 2.01
N LYS A 118 5.74 4.97 3.20
CA LYS A 118 6.25 4.40 4.46
C LYS A 118 5.57 3.06 4.71
N VAL A 119 6.36 2.06 5.08
CA VAL A 119 5.89 0.72 5.48
C VAL A 119 5.17 0.78 6.81
#